data_AF-A0A8C0YDQ2-F1
#
_entry.id   AF-A0A8C0YDQ2-F1
#
_cell.length_a   1.000
_cell.length_b   1.000
_cell.length_c   1.000
_cell.angle_alpha   90.00
_cell.angle_beta   90.00
_cell.angle_gamma   90.00
#
_symmetry.space_group_name_H-M   'P 1'
#
loop_
_entity.id
_entity.type
_entity.pdbx_description
1 polymer ?
#
loop_
_entity_poly.entity_id
_entity_poly.type
_entity_poly.pdbx_seq_one_letter_code
_entity_poly.pdbx_strand_id
1 'polypeptide(L)'
;MVEWSDSERNTIASVWGKINVDEIGPQTLARVLIVYPWTQRYFGSFGNLSSASAILGNPKVANHGKTVLNALDKAVKNLDGIKGTYSELSQLHCDKLNVDPDNFRLLADCLTIVVATAFGSAFNPAVQATWQKFLSVVVAALSSRYF
;
A
#
# COMPACT_ATOMS: atom_id res chain seq x y z
N MET A 1 -5.45 19.11 8.62
CA MET A 1 -6.45 18.23 7.96
C MET A 1 -6.20 18.38 6.47
N VAL A 2 -6.20 17.29 5.69
CA VAL A 2 -6.04 17.41 4.24
C VAL A 2 -7.40 17.65 3.63
N GLU A 3 -7.51 18.66 2.78
CA GLU A 3 -8.73 18.95 2.02
C GLU A 3 -8.69 18.22 0.69
N TRP A 4 -9.83 17.65 0.30
CA TRP A 4 -10.01 16.94 -0.96
C TRP A 4 -11.08 17.62 -1.80
N SER A 5 -10.71 18.07 -2.99
CA SER A 5 -11.68 18.52 -3.99
C SER A 5 -12.49 17.35 -4.55
N ASP A 6 -13.68 17.63 -5.09
CA ASP A 6 -14.52 16.61 -5.74
C ASP A 6 -13.79 15.90 -6.90
N SER A 7 -12.95 16.64 -7.64
CA SER A 7 -12.13 16.08 -8.71
C SER A 7 -11.10 15.06 -8.20
N GLU A 8 -10.45 15.36 -7.07
CA GLU A 8 -9.49 14.43 -6.45
C GLU A 8 -10.19 13.19 -5.93
N ARG A 9 -11.34 13.34 -5.26
CA ARG A 9 -12.16 12.23 -4.77
C ARG A 9 -12.56 11.30 -5.92
N ASN A 10 -13.06 11.88 -7.01
CA ASN A 10 -13.44 11.12 -8.21
C ASN A 10 -12.24 10.43 -8.87
N THR A 11 -11.08 11.09 -8.91
CA THR A 11 -9.85 10.49 -9.45
C THR A 11 -9.41 9.29 -8.62
N ILE A 12 -9.38 9.41 -7.29
CA ILE A 12 -9.00 8.31 -6.39
C ILE A 12 -9.98 7.15 -6.54
N ALA A 13 -11.29 7.42 -6.54
CA ALA A 13 -12.32 6.41 -6.74
C ALA A 13 -12.20 5.72 -8.11
N SER A 14 -11.88 6.48 -9.17
CA SER A 14 -11.69 5.93 -10.53
C SER A 14 -10.46 5.03 -10.63
N VAL A 15 -9.34 5.42 -10.00
CA VAL A 15 -8.13 4.57 -9.93
C VAL A 15 -8.46 3.31 -9.15
N TRP A 16 -9.05 3.44 -7.95
CA TRP A 16 -9.39 2.31 -7.09
C TRP A 16 -10.37 1.34 -7.76
N GLY A 17 -11.40 1.84 -8.44
CA GLY A 17 -12.40 1.02 -9.14
C GLY A 17 -11.84 0.18 -10.29
N LYS A 18 -10.63 0.48 -10.77
CA LYS A 18 -9.92 -0.32 -11.78
C LYS A 18 -8.88 -1.27 -11.18
N ILE A 19 -8.56 -1.15 -9.89
CA ILE A 19 -7.59 -2.02 -9.23
C ILE A 19 -8.21 -3.40 -9.02
N ASN A 20 -7.63 -4.42 -9.66
CA ASN A 20 -7.89 -5.81 -9.31
C ASN A 20 -7.01 -6.21 -8.11
N VAL A 21 -7.60 -6.34 -6.93
CA VAL A 21 -6.88 -6.67 -5.69
C VAL A 21 -6.16 -8.02 -5.77
N ASP A 22 -6.74 -9.00 -6.49
CA ASP A 22 -6.15 -10.33 -6.66
C ASP A 22 -4.88 -10.33 -7.49
N GLU A 23 -4.65 -9.26 -8.26
CA GLU A 23 -3.50 -9.10 -9.14
C GLU A 23 -2.50 -8.08 -8.57
N ILE A 24 -2.95 -6.87 -8.27
CA ILE A 24 -2.10 -5.75 -7.85
C ILE A 24 -1.55 -6.00 -6.44
N GLY A 25 -2.32 -6.62 -5.55
CA GLY A 25 -1.93 -6.88 -4.17
C GLY A 25 -0.70 -7.79 -4.07
N PRO A 26 -0.76 -9.02 -4.62
CA PRO A 26 0.40 -9.93 -4.67
C PRO A 26 1.62 -9.30 -5.33
N GLN A 27 1.45 -8.63 -6.48
CA GLN A 27 2.56 -7.99 -7.20
C GLN A 27 3.23 -6.89 -6.37
N THR A 28 2.44 -6.07 -5.67
CA THR A 28 2.95 -4.99 -4.83
C THR A 28 3.79 -5.53 -3.68
N LEU A 29 3.27 -6.49 -2.89
CA LEU A 29 4.01 -7.01 -1.76
C LEU A 29 5.25 -7.80 -2.20
N ALA A 30 5.13 -8.61 -3.25
CA ALA A 30 6.28 -9.32 -3.81
C ALA A 30 7.39 -8.33 -4.24
N ARG A 31 7.02 -7.22 -4.91
CA ARG A 31 7.97 -6.19 -5.32
C ARG A 31 8.69 -5.55 -4.12
N VAL A 32 7.97 -5.25 -3.04
CA VAL A 32 8.58 -4.73 -1.80
C VAL A 32 9.62 -5.69 -1.25
N LEU A 33 9.28 -6.97 -1.13
CA LEU A 33 10.18 -8.00 -0.58
C LEU A 33 11.41 -8.27 -1.45
N ILE A 34 11.29 -8.07 -2.77
CA ILE A 34 12.39 -8.27 -3.73
C ILE A 34 13.30 -7.06 -3.79
N VAL A 35 12.74 -5.85 -3.95
CA VAL A 35 13.51 -4.61 -4.15
C VAL A 35 14.10 -4.10 -2.85
N TYR A 36 13.42 -4.34 -1.72
CA TYR A 36 13.81 -3.88 -0.39
C TYR A 36 13.95 -5.10 0.54
N PRO A 37 14.97 -5.95 0.37
CA PRO A 37 15.05 -7.27 1.01
C PRO A 37 15.10 -7.23 2.53
N TRP A 38 15.50 -6.12 3.16
CA TRP A 38 15.42 -5.96 4.61
C TRP A 38 13.99 -6.04 5.15
N THR A 39 12.98 -5.76 4.32
CA THR A 39 11.56 -5.89 4.70
C THR A 39 11.13 -7.33 4.93
N GLN A 40 11.87 -8.32 4.41
CA GLN A 40 11.59 -9.74 4.62
C GLN A 40 11.64 -10.14 6.10
N ARG A 41 12.38 -9.38 6.94
CA ARG A 41 12.50 -9.65 8.38
C ARG A 41 11.16 -9.70 9.12
N TYR A 42 10.14 -8.98 8.63
CA TYR A 42 8.81 -8.96 9.24
C TYR A 42 7.94 -10.17 8.88
N PHE A 43 8.38 -10.97 7.90
CA PHE A 43 7.57 -12.04 7.29
C PHE A 43 8.18 -13.44 7.52
N GLY A 44 8.89 -13.66 8.63
CA GLY A 44 9.55 -14.95 8.93
C GLY A 44 8.60 -16.15 8.90
N SER A 45 7.32 -15.97 9.26
CA SER A 45 6.30 -17.03 9.22
C SER A 45 5.81 -17.38 7.80
N PHE A 46 6.25 -16.65 6.77
CA PHE A 46 5.84 -16.86 5.38
C PHE A 46 6.65 -17.98 4.70
N GLY A 47 7.67 -18.50 5.36
CA GLY A 47 8.49 -19.60 4.85
C GLY A 47 9.56 -19.10 3.89
N ASN A 48 9.74 -19.77 2.76
CA ASN A 48 10.83 -19.46 1.84
C ASN A 48 10.63 -18.13 1.11
N LEU A 49 11.55 -17.18 1.33
CA LEU A 49 11.65 -15.87 0.67
C LEU A 49 13.04 -15.64 0.06
N SER A 50 13.85 -16.69 -0.12
CA SER A 50 15.29 -16.57 -0.44
C SER A 50 15.63 -16.08 -1.85
N SER A 51 14.65 -16.03 -2.75
CA SER A 51 14.83 -15.56 -4.13
C SER A 51 13.56 -14.92 -4.67
N ALA A 52 13.69 -14.15 -5.77
CA ALA A 52 12.53 -13.54 -6.43
C ALA A 52 11.48 -14.58 -6.86
N SER A 53 11.92 -15.73 -7.41
CA SER A 53 11.01 -16.82 -7.79
C SER A 53 10.28 -17.41 -6.57
N ALA A 54 11.00 -17.62 -5.46
CA ALA A 54 10.39 -18.09 -4.22
C ALA A 54 9.36 -17.09 -3.67
N ILE A 55 9.65 -15.79 -3.70
CA ILE A 55 8.74 -14.73 -3.24
C ILE A 55 7.49 -14.66 -4.14
N LEU A 56 7.66 -14.65 -5.47
CA LEU A 56 6.57 -14.57 -6.43
C LEU A 56 5.65 -15.80 -6.37
N GLY A 57 6.22 -16.98 -6.11
CA GLY A 57 5.47 -18.22 -5.94
C GLY A 57 4.90 -18.45 -4.53
N ASN A 58 5.12 -17.53 -3.58
CA ASN A 58 4.72 -17.75 -2.19
C ASN A 58 3.23 -17.39 -1.95
N PRO A 59 2.37 -18.36 -1.61
CA PRO A 59 0.94 -18.11 -1.43
C PRO A 59 0.63 -17.21 -0.22
N LYS A 60 1.47 -17.20 0.81
CA LYS A 60 1.30 -16.30 1.96
C LYS A 60 1.63 -14.86 1.60
N VAL A 61 2.64 -14.63 0.76
CA VAL A 61 2.93 -13.30 0.19
C VAL A 61 1.74 -12.83 -0.64
N ALA A 62 1.22 -13.67 -1.55
CA ALA A 62 0.06 -13.30 -2.36
C ALA A 62 -1.16 -12.93 -1.50
N ASN A 63 -1.52 -13.78 -0.53
CA ASN A 63 -2.67 -13.53 0.34
C ASN A 63 -2.50 -12.28 1.21
N HIS A 64 -1.30 -12.02 1.71
CA HIS A 64 -1.05 -10.83 2.51
C HIS A 64 -1.06 -9.56 1.65
N GLY A 65 -0.57 -9.60 0.42
CA GLY A 65 -0.68 -8.48 -0.53
C GLY A 65 -2.14 -8.06 -0.76
N LYS A 66 -3.05 -9.04 -0.88
CA LYS A 66 -4.51 -8.78 -0.94
C LYS A 66 -5.03 -8.15 0.35
N THR A 67 -4.56 -8.64 1.50
CA THR A 67 -4.95 -8.09 2.82
C THR A 67 -4.57 -6.61 2.94
N VAL A 68 -3.36 -6.24 2.50
CA VAL A 68 -2.88 -4.85 2.49
C VAL A 68 -3.76 -3.97 1.61
N LEU A 69 -4.04 -4.37 0.37
CA LEU A 69 -4.91 -3.57 -0.51
C LEU A 69 -6.34 -3.48 -0.01
N ASN A 70 -6.91 -4.55 0.55
CA ASN A 70 -8.23 -4.49 1.16
C ASN A 70 -8.27 -3.54 2.37
N ALA A 71 -7.16 -3.34 3.08
CA ALA A 71 -7.09 -2.28 4.09
C ALA A 71 -7.11 -0.88 3.46
N LEU A 72 -6.52 -0.69 2.27
CA LEU A 72 -6.49 0.58 1.53
C LEU A 72 -7.90 1.05 1.09
N ASP A 73 -8.80 0.11 0.80
CA ASP A 73 -10.22 0.38 0.48
C ASP A 73 -10.89 1.26 1.55
N LYS A 74 -10.54 1.06 2.83
CA LYS A 74 -11.09 1.86 3.94
C LYS A 74 -10.71 3.34 3.84
N ALA A 75 -9.49 3.65 3.39
CA ALA A 75 -9.08 5.04 3.18
C ALA A 75 -9.76 5.65 1.95
N VAL A 76 -9.93 4.89 0.87
CA VAL A 76 -10.67 5.34 -0.33
C VAL A 76 -12.12 5.71 0.04
N LYS A 77 -12.77 4.91 0.90
CA LYS A 77 -14.14 5.14 1.37
C LYS A 77 -14.25 6.23 2.45
N ASN A 78 -13.15 6.65 3.06
CA ASN A 78 -13.14 7.62 4.16
C ASN A 78 -11.98 8.62 4.05
N LEU A 79 -11.93 9.35 2.93
CA LEU A 79 -10.83 10.27 2.60
C LEU A 79 -10.59 11.38 3.64
N ASP A 80 -11.64 11.86 4.29
CA ASP A 80 -11.55 12.93 5.30
C ASP A 80 -11.10 12.40 6.67
N GLY A 81 -11.27 11.10 6.91
CA GLY A 81 -11.04 10.45 8.20
C GLY A 81 -9.87 9.45 8.24
N ILE A 82 -8.98 9.44 7.23
CA ILE A 82 -7.93 8.41 7.06
C ILE A 82 -7.10 8.21 8.35
N LYS A 83 -6.69 9.29 9.02
CA LYS A 83 -5.91 9.22 10.27
C LYS A 83 -6.64 8.43 11.37
N GLY A 84 -7.94 8.68 11.54
CA GLY A 84 -8.76 7.94 12.50
C GLY A 84 -8.94 6.49 12.09
N THR A 85 -9.25 6.25 10.80
CA THR A 85 -9.44 4.92 10.23
C THR A 85 -8.26 3.98 10.43
N TYR A 86 -7.02 4.49 10.38
CA TYR A 86 -5.81 3.68 10.56
C TYR A 86 -5.16 3.80 11.92
N SER A 87 -5.80 4.41 12.91
CA SER A 87 -5.20 4.55 14.25
C SER A 87 -4.84 3.19 14.87
N GLU A 88 -5.76 2.22 14.87
CA GLU A 88 -5.49 0.88 15.41
C GLU A 88 -4.45 0.12 14.59
N LEU A 89 -4.47 0.28 13.26
CA LEU A 89 -3.53 -0.36 12.37
C LEU A 89 -2.11 0.20 12.55
N SER A 90 -1.99 1.51 12.77
CA SER A 90 -0.74 2.18 13.11
C SER A 90 -0.17 1.65 14.43
N GLN A 91 -0.99 1.54 15.47
CA GLN A 91 -0.58 0.98 16.76
C GLN A 91 -0.10 -0.48 16.63
N LEU A 92 -0.82 -1.30 15.85
CA LEU A 92 -0.41 -2.67 15.57
C LEU A 92 0.98 -2.75 14.92
N HIS A 93 1.21 -1.92 13.89
CA HIS A 93 2.49 -1.92 13.17
C HIS A 93 3.65 -1.39 14.02
N CYS A 94 3.38 -0.43 14.89
CA CYS A 94 4.33 0.10 15.86
C CYS A 94 4.62 -0.93 16.96
N ASP A 95 3.68 -1.16 17.87
CA ASP A 95 3.96 -1.82 19.16
C ASP A 95 4.22 -3.32 19.03
N LYS A 96 3.48 -3.96 18.12
CA LYS A 96 3.49 -5.43 18.01
C LYS A 96 4.41 -5.89 16.91
N LEU A 97 4.31 -5.28 15.74
CA LEU A 97 5.08 -5.72 14.56
C LEU A 97 6.46 -5.04 14.49
N ASN A 98 6.66 -3.93 15.22
CA ASN A 98 7.91 -3.15 15.24
C ASN A 98 8.40 -2.83 13.82
N VAL A 99 7.46 -2.50 12.93
CA VAL A 99 7.75 -2.15 11.54
C VAL A 99 8.26 -0.72 11.51
N ASP A 100 9.51 -0.52 11.07
CA ASP A 100 10.06 0.81 10.83
C ASP A 100 9.15 1.59 9.85
N PRO A 101 8.67 2.79 10.24
CA PRO A 101 7.64 3.53 9.51
C PRO A 101 8.09 3.97 8.11
N ASP A 102 9.40 4.06 7.83
CA ASP A 102 9.90 4.36 6.48
C ASP A 102 9.47 3.31 5.45
N ASN A 103 9.21 2.07 5.89
CA ASN A 103 8.75 1.00 5.01
C ASN A 103 7.34 1.25 4.44
N PHE A 104 6.50 2.08 5.07
CA PHE A 104 5.19 2.44 4.51
C PHE A 104 5.34 3.24 3.22
N ARG A 105 6.33 4.15 3.17
CA ARG A 105 6.65 4.91 1.95
C ARG A 105 7.13 3.99 0.83
N LEU A 106 7.99 3.03 1.15
CA LEU A 106 8.49 2.05 0.16
C LEU A 106 7.36 1.22 -0.45
N LEU A 107 6.39 0.82 0.37
CA LEU A 107 5.20 0.11 -0.08
C LEU A 107 4.33 1.00 -0.99
N ALA A 108 4.11 2.26 -0.61
CA ALA A 108 3.37 3.24 -1.43
C ALA A 108 4.04 3.47 -2.81
N ASP A 109 5.36 3.57 -2.85
CA ASP A 109 6.12 3.72 -4.09
C ASP A 109 5.99 2.47 -4.97
N CYS A 110 6.12 1.28 -4.39
CA CYS A 110 5.92 0.02 -5.12
C CYS A 110 4.49 -0.14 -5.65
N LEU A 111 3.47 0.21 -4.85
CA LEU A 111 2.08 0.19 -5.29
C LEU A 111 1.86 1.12 -6.48
N THR A 112 2.40 2.34 -6.42
CA THR A 112 2.30 3.32 -7.52
C THR A 112 2.92 2.78 -8.80
N ILE A 113 4.08 2.12 -8.73
CA ILE A 113 4.73 1.51 -9.90
C ILE A 113 3.88 0.37 -10.48
N VAL A 114 3.32 -0.51 -9.65
CA VAL A 114 2.49 -1.62 -10.10
C VAL A 114 1.20 -1.10 -10.76
N VAL A 115 0.54 -0.11 -10.15
CA VAL A 115 -0.65 0.54 -10.74
C VAL A 115 -0.31 1.22 -12.07
N ALA A 116 0.79 1.95 -12.15
CA ALA A 116 1.23 2.58 -13.40
C ALA A 116 1.52 1.55 -14.50
N THR A 117 2.13 0.42 -14.14
CA THR A 117 2.40 -0.68 -15.09
C THR A 117 1.11 -1.31 -15.59
N ALA A 118 0.12 -1.50 -14.72
CA ALA A 118 -1.17 -2.10 -15.09
C ALA A 118 -2.04 -1.16 -15.94
N PHE A 119 -2.01 0.15 -15.66
CA PHE A 119 -2.92 1.11 -16.28
C PHE A 119 -2.32 1.82 -17.50
N GLY A 120 -0.99 1.75 -17.67
CA GLY A 120 -0.29 2.38 -18.79
C GLY A 120 -0.60 3.87 -18.89
N SER A 121 -0.93 4.34 -20.10
CA SER A 121 -1.23 5.76 -20.37
C SER A 121 -2.44 6.31 -19.62
N ALA A 122 -3.32 5.45 -19.08
CA ALA A 122 -4.44 5.90 -18.25
C ALA A 122 -3.98 6.44 -16.89
N PHE A 123 -2.79 6.06 -16.42
CA PHE A 123 -2.16 6.61 -15.22
C PHE A 123 -1.25 7.78 -15.57
N ASN A 124 -1.85 8.82 -16.14
CA ASN A 124 -1.14 10.02 -16.58
C ASN A 124 -0.60 10.87 -15.40
N PRO A 125 0.25 11.88 -15.64
CA PRO A 125 0.86 12.67 -14.57
C PRO A 125 -0.13 13.34 -13.60
N ALA A 126 -1.30 13.78 -14.06
CA ALA A 126 -2.32 14.39 -13.19
C ALA A 126 -2.98 13.33 -12.29
N VAL A 127 -3.28 12.16 -12.83
CA VAL A 127 -3.79 11.02 -12.05
C VAL A 127 -2.75 10.57 -11.01
N GLN A 128 -1.49 10.46 -11.42
CA GLN A 128 -0.39 10.11 -10.53
C GLN A 128 -0.21 11.13 -9.41
N ALA A 129 -0.30 12.44 -9.69
CA ALA A 129 -0.17 13.49 -8.68
C ALA A 129 -1.24 13.35 -7.58
N THR A 130 -2.50 13.15 -7.97
CA THR A 130 -3.59 12.91 -7.01
C THR A 130 -3.41 11.60 -6.24
N TRP A 131 -3.00 10.54 -6.92
CA TRP A 131 -2.71 9.25 -6.28
C TRP A 131 -1.56 9.34 -5.27
N GLN A 132 -0.51 10.09 -5.60
CA GLN A 132 0.61 10.36 -4.70
C GLN A 132 0.18 11.15 -3.46
N LYS A 133 -0.67 12.18 -3.64
CA LYS A 133 -1.27 12.91 -2.51
C LYS A 133 -2.04 11.95 -1.60
N PHE A 134 -2.90 11.10 -2.17
CA PHE A 134 -3.64 10.06 -1.43
C PHE A 134 -2.73 9.14 -0.63
N LEU A 135 -1.75 8.51 -1.26
CA LEU A 135 -0.84 7.59 -0.58
C LEU A 135 0.01 8.29 0.48
N SER A 136 0.40 9.55 0.28
CA SER A 136 1.13 10.34 1.28
C SER A 136 0.30 10.52 2.56
N VAL A 137 -1.01 10.74 2.44
CA VAL A 137 -1.92 10.82 3.60
C VAL A 137 -2.07 9.45 4.28
N VAL A 138 -2.15 8.36 3.51
CA VAL A 138 -2.19 7.00 4.05
C VAL A 138 -0.91 6.67 4.83
N VAL A 139 0.26 6.98 4.28
CA VAL A 139 1.56 6.79 4.95
C VAL A 139 1.64 7.60 6.24
N ALA A 140 1.21 8.86 6.22
CA ALA A 140 1.17 9.70 7.42
C ALA A 140 0.22 9.13 8.49
N ALA A 141 -0.93 8.57 8.09
CA ALA A 141 -1.87 7.94 9.00
C ALA A 141 -1.30 6.66 9.63
N LEU A 142 -0.66 5.80 8.84
CA LEU A 142 -0.01 4.58 9.33
C LEU A 142 1.19 4.86 10.25
N SER A 143 1.83 6.02 10.09
CA SER A 143 2.95 6.45 10.95
C SER A 143 2.50 7.21 12.20
N SER A 144 1.20 7.45 12.38
CA SER A 144 0.70 8.44 13.36
C SER A 144 0.72 8.00 14.84
N ARG A 145 0.98 6.71 15.12
CA ARG A 145 1.07 6.14 16.47
C ARG A 145 2.48 5.66 16.84
N TYR A 146 3.49 6.11 16.12
CA TYR A 146 4.90 5.86 16.42
C TYR A 146 5.40 6.93 17.38
N PHE A 147 5.57 6.58 18.65
CA PHE A 147 6.03 7.47 19.73
C PHE A 147 7.24 6.90 20.46
#